data_AF-A0A495YQZ2-F1
#
_entry.id   AF-A0A495YQZ2-F1
#
_cell.length_a   1.000
_cell.length_b   1.000
_cell.length_c   1.000
_cell.angle_alpha   90.00
_cell.angle_beta   90.00
_cell.angle_gamma   90.00
#
_symmetry.space_group_name_H-M   'P 1'
#
loop_
_entity.id
_entity.type
_entity.pdbx_description
1 polymer ?
#
loop_
_entity_poly.entity_id
_entity_poly.type
_entity_poly.pdbx_seq_one_letter_code
_entity_poly.pdbx_strand_id
1 'polypeptide(L)'
;MSRLDIADVARRSGLPASTLRYYEEKGLIVPTGRHGLRRQYDESVLERLALIALGREAGFSLDDILAMFGADGRPAIDRAKLGDKADELDRTIRRLGAVRDALRHAAGCPAANHLECPSFRKLLRIAAHRHPARRTTAKRDGA
;
A
#
# COMPACT_ATOMS: atom_id res chain seq x y z
N MET A 1 24.87 12.68 14.96
CA MET A 1 23.70 11.98 14.38
C MET A 1 22.79 11.59 15.53
N SER A 2 21.53 12.05 15.49
CA SER A 2 20.52 11.73 16.49
C SER A 2 20.19 10.24 16.41
N ARG A 3 20.17 9.54 17.54
CA ARG A 3 19.81 8.12 17.61
C ARG A 3 18.47 7.97 18.32
N LEU A 4 17.61 7.13 17.77
CA LEU A 4 16.26 6.86 18.28
C LEU A 4 16.20 5.46 18.86
N ASP A 5 15.56 5.30 20.01
CA ASP A 5 15.15 3.96 20.44
C ASP A 5 13.83 3.54 19.77
N ILE A 6 13.46 2.27 19.92
CA ILE A 6 12.24 1.74 19.27
C ILE A 6 10.96 2.44 19.75
N ALA A 7 10.95 2.98 20.98
CA ALA A 7 9.79 3.70 21.51
C ALA A 7 9.70 5.09 20.86
N ASP A 8 10.83 5.76 20.62
CA ASP A 8 10.88 7.00 19.86
C ASP A 8 10.43 6.79 18.41
N VAL A 9 10.92 5.72 17.76
CA VAL A 9 10.50 5.37 16.39
C VAL A 9 9.01 5.05 16.34
N ALA A 10 8.48 4.29 17.31
CA ALA A 10 7.05 3.99 17.39
C ALA A 10 6.19 5.26 17.53
N ARG A 11 6.58 6.15 18.44
CA ARG A 11 5.87 7.43 18.66
C ARG A 11 5.87 8.31 17.42
N ARG A 12 6.99 8.39 16.71
CA ARG A 12 7.14 9.27 15.53
C ARG A 12 6.53 8.68 14.25
N SER A 13 6.59 7.36 14.08
CA SER A 13 6.02 6.67 12.90
C SER A 13 4.54 6.33 13.06
N GLY A 14 4.02 6.34 14.29
CA GLY A 14 2.67 5.86 14.60
C GLY A 14 2.52 4.34 14.53
N LEU A 15 3.60 3.60 14.26
CA LEU A 15 3.57 2.14 14.17
C LEU A 15 3.74 1.50 15.56
N PRO A 16 3.00 0.41 15.85
CA PRO A 16 3.23 -0.36 17.06
C PRO A 16 4.67 -0.91 17.11
N ALA A 17 5.26 -0.97 18.31
CA ALA A 17 6.60 -1.53 18.48
C ALA A 17 6.71 -3.00 18.00
N SER A 18 5.61 -3.76 18.03
CA SER A 18 5.55 -5.11 17.45
C SER A 18 5.73 -5.11 15.94
N THR A 19 5.14 -4.13 15.24
CA THR A 19 5.31 -3.96 13.78
C THR A 19 6.75 -3.57 13.45
N LEU A 20 7.35 -2.69 14.24
CA LEU A 20 8.75 -2.32 14.07
C LEU A 20 9.69 -3.51 14.28
N ARG A 21 9.46 -4.33 15.31
CA ARG A 21 10.23 -5.57 15.52
C ARG A 21 10.06 -6.55 14.37
N TYR A 22 8.84 -6.70 13.86
CA TYR A 22 8.59 -7.54 12.70
C TYR A 22 9.32 -7.04 11.44
N TYR A 23 9.36 -5.73 11.21
CA TYR A 23 10.14 -5.15 10.11
C TYR A 23 11.65 -5.32 10.31
N GLU A 24 12.13 -5.24 11.55
CA GLU A 24 13.52 -5.54 11.90
C GLU A 24 13.86 -7.01 11.59
N GLU A 25 13.01 -7.96 12.02
CA GLU A 25 13.17 -9.40 11.74
C GLU A 25 13.18 -9.71 10.24
N LYS A 26 12.41 -8.95 9.45
CA LYS A 26 12.39 -9.04 7.99
C LYS A 26 13.54 -8.30 7.30
N GLY A 27 14.43 -7.62 8.05
CA GLY A 27 15.54 -6.84 7.50
C GLY A 27 15.10 -5.53 6.81
N LEU A 28 13.84 -5.13 6.98
CA LEU A 28 13.29 -3.90 6.40
C LEU A 28 13.73 -2.66 7.14
N ILE A 29 14.12 -2.78 8.40
CA ILE A 29 14.82 -1.74 9.16
C ILE A 29 15.97 -2.40 9.92
N VAL A 30 17.07 -1.69 10.11
CA VAL A 30 18.27 -2.25 10.76
C VAL A 30 18.72 -1.30 11.86
N PRO A 31 18.96 -1.78 13.09
CA PRO A 31 19.51 -0.95 14.14
C PRO A 31 20.97 -0.59 13.82
N THR A 32 21.36 0.65 14.08
CA THR A 32 22.74 1.15 13.92
C THR A 32 23.61 0.92 15.14
N GLY A 33 23.01 0.40 16.23
CA GLY A 33 23.74 -0.01 17.42
C GLY A 33 22.83 -0.30 18.59
N ARG A 34 23.40 -0.22 19.80
CA ARG A 34 22.67 -0.38 21.05
C ARG A 34 23.13 0.65 22.07
N HIS A 35 22.24 0.98 23.00
CA HIS A 35 22.52 1.72 24.22
C HIS A 35 22.01 0.88 25.40
N GLY A 36 22.93 0.15 26.04
CA GLY A 36 22.57 -0.94 26.97
C GLY A 36 21.78 -2.04 26.25
N LEU A 37 20.60 -2.38 26.79
CA LEU A 37 19.70 -3.38 26.20
C LEU A 37 18.81 -2.84 25.07
N ARG A 38 18.79 -1.51 24.84
CA ARG A 38 17.93 -0.89 23.85
C ARG A 38 18.63 -0.78 22.50
N ARG A 39 17.95 -1.25 21.44
CA ARG A 39 18.36 -1.02 20.05
C ARG A 39 18.27 0.46 19.71
N GLN A 40 19.22 0.93 18.93
CA GLN A 40 19.31 2.31 18.45
C GLN A 40 19.19 2.32 16.94
N TYR A 41 18.42 3.26 16.43
CA TYR A 41 18.20 3.48 15.00
C TYR A 41 18.70 4.86 14.62
N ASP A 42 19.19 4.98 13.39
CA ASP A 42 19.42 6.29 12.79
C ASP A 42 18.08 6.96 12.45
N GLU A 43 18.04 8.28 12.42
CA GLU A 43 16.82 9.04 12.12
C GLU A 43 16.27 8.76 10.72
N SER A 44 17.13 8.37 9.76
CA SER A 44 16.75 7.88 8.43
C SER A 44 15.84 6.65 8.44
N VAL A 45 15.71 5.95 9.58
CA VAL A 45 14.73 4.86 9.73
C VAL A 45 13.29 5.37 9.50
N LEU A 46 13.00 6.63 9.82
CA LEU A 46 11.66 7.20 9.64
C LEU A 46 11.32 7.37 8.16
N GLU A 47 12.28 7.83 7.35
CA GLU A 47 12.12 7.92 5.89
C GLU A 47 11.93 6.52 5.29
N ARG A 48 12.71 5.54 5.77
CA ARG A 48 12.57 4.14 5.35
C ARG A 48 11.20 3.56 5.67
N LEU A 49 10.66 3.85 6.86
CA LEU A 49 9.30 3.45 7.25
C LEU A 49 8.23 4.12 6.38
N ALA A 50 8.41 5.39 6.02
CA ALA A 50 7.51 6.09 5.10
C ALA A 50 7.51 5.46 3.70
N LEU A 51 8.68 5.04 3.18
CA LEU A 51 8.78 4.32 1.91
C LEU A 51 8.12 2.93 1.98
N ILE A 52 8.28 2.20 3.10
CA ILE A 52 7.59 0.92 3.30
C ILE A 52 6.07 1.13 3.30
N ALA A 53 5.58 2.17 4.00
CA ALA A 53 4.16 2.51 4.01
C ALA A 53 3.63 2.85 2.60
N LEU A 54 4.36 3.65 1.83
CA LEU A 54 4.02 3.97 0.44
C LEU A 54 3.96 2.71 -0.43
N GLY A 55 4.97 1.84 -0.34
CA GLY A 55 5.00 0.59 -1.10
C GLY A 55 3.82 -0.32 -0.75
N ARG A 56 3.50 -0.43 0.54
CA ARG A 56 2.34 -1.19 1.03
C ARG A 56 1.02 -0.65 0.49
N GLU A 57 0.85 0.67 0.45
CA GLU A 57 -0.36 1.33 -0.08
C GLU A 57 -0.48 1.13 -1.60
N ALA A 58 0.65 1.17 -2.32
CA ALA A 58 0.68 0.85 -3.74
C ALA A 58 0.38 -0.63 -4.03
N GLY A 59 0.35 -1.49 -3.00
CA GLY A 59 0.04 -2.91 -3.12
C GLY A 59 1.26 -3.79 -3.40
N PHE A 60 2.46 -3.34 -3.03
CA PHE A 60 3.66 -4.18 -2.98
C PHE A 60 3.66 -5.07 -1.74
N SER A 61 4.21 -6.27 -1.87
CA SER A 61 4.51 -7.12 -0.72
C SER A 61 5.72 -6.58 0.05
N LEU A 62 5.92 -7.04 1.29
CA LEU A 62 7.11 -6.67 2.05
C LEU A 62 8.40 -7.22 1.40
N ASP A 63 8.32 -8.36 0.74
CA ASP A 63 9.46 -8.95 0.03
C ASP A 63 9.80 -8.14 -1.23
N ASP A 64 8.79 -7.63 -1.95
CA ASP A 64 9.01 -6.69 -3.06
C ASP A 64 9.72 -5.42 -2.59
N ILE A 65 9.26 -4.88 -1.46
CA ILE A 65 9.83 -3.67 -0.86
C ILE A 65 11.26 -3.94 -0.38
N LEU A 66 11.52 -5.09 0.24
CA LEU A 66 12.86 -5.48 0.66
C LEU A 66 13.81 -5.57 -0.54
N ALA A 67 13.38 -6.17 -1.65
CA ALA A 67 14.18 -6.29 -2.86
C ALA A 67 14.54 -4.93 -3.48
N MET A 68 13.75 -3.87 -3.23
CA MET A 68 14.05 -2.51 -3.68
C MET A 68 15.15 -1.83 -2.86
N PHE A 69 15.40 -2.28 -1.62
CA PHE A 69 16.51 -1.85 -0.79
C PHE A 69 17.62 -2.89 -0.93
N GLY A 70 18.55 -2.69 -1.88
CA GLY A 70 19.63 -3.63 -2.16
C GLY A 70 20.42 -4.03 -0.92
N ALA A 71 21.16 -5.15 -1.01
CA ALA A 71 21.88 -5.76 0.12
C ALA A 71 22.92 -4.83 0.79
N ASP A 72 23.41 -3.83 0.06
CA ASP A 72 24.34 -2.79 0.49
C ASP A 72 23.64 -1.50 0.97
N GLY A 73 22.30 -1.51 1.06
CA GLY A 73 21.47 -0.36 1.39
C GLY A 73 21.24 0.59 0.22
N ARG A 74 21.79 0.32 -0.97
CA ARG A 74 21.53 1.15 -2.16
C ARG A 74 20.20 0.76 -2.81
N PRO A 75 19.41 1.72 -3.33
CA PRO A 75 18.15 1.38 -3.98
C PRO A 75 18.37 0.56 -5.25
N ALA A 76 17.87 -0.68 -5.26
CA ALA A 76 17.80 -1.54 -6.43
C ALA A 76 16.37 -1.47 -7.02
N ILE A 77 15.95 -0.24 -7.35
CA ILE A 77 14.58 0.03 -7.76
C ILE A 77 14.41 -0.34 -9.23
N ASP A 78 13.61 -1.37 -9.48
CA ASP A 78 13.09 -1.65 -10.82
C ASP A 78 12.06 -0.58 -11.20
N ARG A 79 12.50 0.40 -12.00
CA ARG A 79 11.66 1.50 -12.48
C ARG A 79 10.53 1.02 -13.39
N ALA A 80 10.71 -0.10 -14.11
CA ALA A 80 9.66 -0.67 -14.94
C ALA A 80 8.53 -1.23 -14.05
N LYS A 81 8.88 -1.97 -13.00
CA LYS A 81 7.92 -2.48 -12.01
C LYS A 81 7.12 -1.37 -11.32
N LEU A 82 7.75 -0.22 -11.04
CA LEU A 82 7.05 0.96 -10.54
C LEU A 82 6.06 1.53 -11.56
N GLY A 83 6.45 1.62 -12.83
CA GLY A 83 5.57 2.05 -13.92
C GLY A 83 4.36 1.13 -14.08
N ASP A 84 4.58 -0.19 -14.11
CA ASP A 84 3.50 -1.19 -14.21
C ASP A 84 2.51 -1.07 -13.04
N LYS A 85 3.02 -0.78 -11.83
CA LYS A 85 2.18 -0.59 -10.66
C LYS A 85 1.41 0.73 -10.70
N ALA A 86 2.02 1.81 -11.20
CA ALA A 86 1.32 3.05 -11.46
C ALA A 86 0.16 2.84 -12.45
N ASP A 87 0.39 2.09 -13.53
CA ASP A 87 -0.66 1.75 -14.51
C ASP A 87 -1.77 0.85 -13.94
N GLU A 88 -1.44 -0.04 -12.99
CA GLU A 88 -2.43 -0.79 -12.21
C GLU A 88 -3.29 0.13 -11.32
N LEU A 89 -2.66 1.08 -10.63
CA LEU A 89 -3.35 2.07 -9.80
C LEU A 89 -4.25 2.96 -10.66
N ASP A 90 -3.79 3.39 -11.83
CA ASP A 90 -4.55 4.18 -12.80
C ASP A 90 -5.84 3.47 -13.25
N ARG A 91 -5.73 2.18 -13.56
CA ARG A 91 -6.91 1.33 -13.87
C ARG A 91 -7.86 1.25 -12.69
N THR A 92 -7.33 1.13 -11.47
CA THR A 92 -8.12 1.10 -10.23
C THR A 92 -8.84 2.43 -9.99
N ILE A 93 -8.16 3.56 -10.14
CA ILE A 93 -8.72 4.91 -10.00
C ILE A 93 -9.86 5.12 -11.00
N ARG A 94 -9.67 4.78 -12.28
CA ARG A 94 -10.71 4.91 -13.31
C ARG A 94 -11.95 4.07 -12.97
N ARG A 95 -11.76 2.88 -12.39
CA ARG A 95 -12.85 2.02 -11.94
C ARG A 95 -13.58 2.63 -10.74
N LEU A 96 -12.85 2.99 -9.69
CA LEU A 96 -13.44 3.57 -8.48
C LEU A 96 -14.13 4.91 -8.77
N GLY A 97 -13.60 5.71 -9.68
CA GLY A 97 -14.24 6.91 -10.20
C GLY A 97 -15.62 6.62 -10.80
N ALA A 98 -15.72 5.61 -11.67
CA ALA A 98 -17.01 5.23 -12.26
C ALA A 98 -18.02 4.74 -11.21
N VAL A 99 -17.58 3.99 -10.21
CA VAL A 99 -18.44 3.55 -9.08
C VAL A 99 -18.92 4.76 -8.27
N ARG A 100 -18.01 5.66 -7.90
CA ARG A 100 -18.32 6.89 -7.18
C ARG A 100 -19.35 7.73 -7.94
N ASP A 101 -19.16 7.91 -9.25
CA ASP A 101 -20.03 8.73 -10.07
C ASP A 101 -21.44 8.10 -10.19
N ALA A 102 -21.53 6.78 -10.28
CA ALA A 102 -22.81 6.07 -10.20
C ALA A 102 -23.52 6.28 -8.86
N LEU A 103 -22.79 6.15 -7.73
CA LEU A 103 -23.35 6.35 -6.39
C LEU A 103 -23.83 7.80 -6.18
N ARG A 104 -23.03 8.78 -6.60
CA ARG A 104 -23.42 10.20 -6.55
C ARG A 104 -24.67 10.48 -7.38
N HIS A 105 -24.76 9.87 -8.57
CA HIS A 105 -25.93 10.02 -9.42
C HIS A 105 -27.17 9.40 -8.77
N ALA A 106 -27.09 8.19 -8.21
CA ALA A 106 -28.20 7.56 -7.51
C ALA A 106 -28.70 8.41 -6.34
N ALA A 107 -27.80 9.00 -5.56
CA ALA A 107 -28.14 9.84 -4.42
C ALA A 107 -28.85 11.15 -4.80
N GLY A 108 -28.54 11.73 -5.98
CA GLY A 108 -29.11 12.99 -6.46
C GLY A 108 -30.17 12.84 -7.55
N CYS A 109 -30.62 11.62 -7.86
CA CYS A 109 -31.53 11.40 -8.97
C CYS A 109 -32.96 11.86 -8.59
N PRO A 110 -33.60 12.73 -9.39
CA PRO A 110 -34.99 13.15 -9.13
C PRO A 110 -36.01 12.08 -9.53
N ALA A 111 -35.59 10.97 -10.15
CA ALA A 111 -36.50 9.89 -10.54
C ALA A 111 -37.02 9.14 -9.30
N ALA A 112 -38.32 8.84 -9.29
CA ALA A 112 -38.95 8.03 -8.24
C ALA A 112 -38.32 6.64 -8.10
N ASN A 113 -37.84 6.08 -9.22
CA ASN A 113 -37.02 4.88 -9.27
C ASN A 113 -35.75 5.16 -10.09
N HIS A 114 -34.61 5.28 -9.40
CA HIS A 114 -33.33 5.54 -10.04
C HIS A 114 -32.88 4.40 -10.98
N LEU A 115 -33.40 3.17 -10.83
CA LEU A 115 -33.14 2.06 -11.76
C LEU A 115 -33.79 2.26 -13.13
N GLU A 116 -34.78 3.15 -13.23
CA GLU A 116 -35.40 3.54 -14.50
C GLU A 116 -34.68 4.74 -15.14
N CYS A 117 -33.79 5.42 -14.41
CA CYS A 117 -33.00 6.52 -14.93
C CYS A 117 -32.02 6.04 -16.02
N PRO A 118 -32.12 6.52 -17.28
CA PRO A 118 -31.23 6.11 -18.36
C PRO A 118 -29.75 6.41 -18.07
N SER A 119 -29.49 7.56 -17.42
CA SER A 119 -28.15 7.98 -17.01
C SER A 119 -27.57 7.04 -15.96
N PHE A 120 -28.36 6.64 -14.95
CA PHE A 120 -27.92 5.69 -13.95
C PHE A 120 -27.64 4.31 -14.55
N ARG A 121 -28.52 3.79 -15.42
CA ARG A 121 -28.31 2.50 -16.09
C ARG A 121 -27.05 2.48 -16.95
N LYS A 122 -26.72 3.59 -17.63
CA LYS A 122 -25.47 3.74 -18.38
C LYS A 122 -24.25 3.68 -17.46
N LEU A 123 -24.28 4.41 -16.34
CA LEU A 123 -23.21 4.39 -15.34
C LEU A 123 -23.03 3.00 -14.71
N LEU A 124 -24.14 2.31 -14.41
CA LEU A 124 -24.14 0.95 -13.86
C LEU A 124 -23.42 -0.04 -14.79
N ARG A 125 -23.71 0.01 -16.10
CA ARG A 125 -23.02 -0.83 -17.10
C ARG A 125 -21.52 -0.55 -17.13
N ILE A 126 -21.11 0.71 -17.15
CA ILE A 126 -19.69 1.10 -17.17
C ILE A 126 -18.98 0.57 -15.91
N ALA A 127 -19.61 0.69 -14.74
CA ALA A 127 -19.05 0.18 -13.48
C ALA A 127 -18.95 -1.35 -13.47
N ALA A 128 -19.97 -2.06 -13.96
CA ALA A 128 -20.01 -3.53 -14.01
C ALA A 128 -18.93 -4.12 -14.94
N HIS A 129 -18.73 -3.55 -16.13
CA HIS A 129 -17.71 -4.02 -17.09
C HIS A 129 -16.26 -3.78 -16.64
N ARG A 130 -16.04 -2.89 -15.66
CA ARG A 130 -14.71 -2.59 -15.12
C ARG A 130 -14.33 -3.46 -13.92
N HIS A 131 -15.13 -4.45 -13.54
CA HIS A 131 -14.78 -5.39 -12.48
C HIS A 131 -13.94 -6.53 -13.09
N PRO A 132 -12.61 -6.61 -12.84
CA PRO A 132 -11.89 -7.82 -13.16
C PRO A 132 -12.45 -8.94 -12.27
N ALA A 133 -12.72 -10.10 -12.87
CA ALA A 133 -13.04 -11.31 -12.13
C ALA A 133 -11.94 -11.53 -11.09
N ARG A 134 -12.34 -11.63 -9.82
CA ARG A 134 -11.45 -11.78 -8.67
C ARG A 134 -10.62 -13.06 -8.88
N ARG A 135 -9.35 -12.94 -9.29
CA ARG A 135 -8.42 -14.09 -9.32
C ARG A 135 -8.22 -14.55 -7.88
N THR A 136 -8.92 -15.61 -7.50
CA THR A 136 -8.67 -16.35 -6.27
C THR A 136 -7.27 -16.96 -6.37
N THR A 137 -6.31 -16.38 -5.66
CA THR A 137 -5.03 -17.04 -5.38
C THR A 137 -5.30 -18.18 -4.41
N ALA A 138 -5.72 -19.33 -4.93
CA ALA A 138 -5.73 -20.59 -4.19
C ALA A 138 -4.26 -20.96 -3.90
N LYS A 139 -3.89 -20.78 -2.63
CA LYS A 139 -2.64 -21.20 -2.02
C LYS A 139 -2.46 -22.71 -2.26
N ARG A 140 -1.49 -23.08 -3.08
CA ARG A 140 -0.95 -24.45 -3.14
C ARG A 140 -0.05 -24.63 -1.92
N ASP A 141 -0.60 -25.16 -0.84
CA ASP A 141 0.19 -25.82 0.19
C ASP A 141 0.58 -27.21 -0.38
N GLY A 142 1.83 -27.35 -0.82
CA GLY A 142 2.48 -28.64 -1.12
C GLY A 142 3.29 -29.05 0.12
N ALA A 143 3.04 -30.25 0.65
CA ALA A 143 3.69 -31.52 0.31
C ALA A 143 5.02 -31.67 1.05
#